data_AF-A0A3B0U9W6-F1
#
_entry.id   AF-A0A3B0U9W6-F1
#
_cell.length_a   1.000
_cell.length_b   1.000
_cell.length_c   1.000
_cell.angle_alpha   90.00
_cell.angle_beta   90.00
_cell.angle_gamma   90.00
#
_symmetry.space_group_name_H-M   'P 1'
#
loop_
_entity.id
_entity.type
_entity.pdbx_description
1 polymer ?
#
loop_
_entity_poly.entity_id
_entity_poly.type
_entity_poly.pdbx_seq_one_letter_code
_entity_poly.pdbx_strand_id
1 'polypeptide(L)' 'LDSAKFYYNRAVAFGEENEAYETGYFLYSLLGLGRIADEQGKKEESKAYLKKIKKYANRKNPAHKAARAYLKKKGK' A
#
# COMPACT_ATOMS: atom_id res chain seq x y z
N LEU A 1 -6.83 -8.30 -12.36
CA LEU A 1 -6.30 -7.79 -11.07
C LEU A 1 -5.37 -8.80 -10.39
N ASP A 2 -5.57 -10.11 -10.61
CA ASP A 2 -4.82 -11.14 -9.89
C ASP A 2 -3.33 -11.17 -10.19
N SER A 3 -2.91 -11.00 -11.44
CA SER A 3 -1.47 -10.90 -11.77
C SER A 3 -0.82 -9.69 -11.12
N ALA A 4 -1.50 -8.55 -11.07
CA ALA A 4 -0.99 -7.35 -10.40
C ALA A 4 -0.84 -7.58 -8.88
N LYS A 5 -1.86 -8.19 -8.25
CA LYS A 5 -1.83 -8.56 -6.83
C LYS A 5 -0.65 -9.49 -6.54
N PHE A 6 -0.41 -10.48 -7.39
CA PHE A 6 0.71 -11.42 -7.27
C PHE A 6 2.06 -10.70 -7.27
N TYR A 7 2.32 -9.82 -8.25
CA TYR A 7 3.61 -9.12 -8.33
C TYR A 7 3.80 -8.11 -7.20
N TYR A 8 2.75 -7.38 -6.79
CA TYR A 8 2.86 -6.48 -5.64
C TYR A 8 3.13 -7.23 -4.34
N ASN A 9 2.51 -8.39 -4.13
CA ASN A 9 2.81 -9.22 -2.97
C ASN A 9 4.27 -9.67 -2.95
N ARG A 10 4.83 -10.06 -4.10
CA ARG A 10 6.26 -10.39 -4.20
C ARG A 10 7.16 -9.21 -3.87
N ALA A 11 6.85 -8.02 -4.38
CA ALA A 11 7.62 -6.81 -4.10
C ALA A 11 7.53 -6.41 -2.61
N VAL A 12 6.38 -6.59 -1.97
CA VAL A 12 6.23 -6.41 -0.53
C VAL A 12 7.06 -7.44 0.23
N ALA A 13 6.93 -8.74 -0.08
CA ALA A 13 7.67 -9.80 0.58
C ALA A 13 9.20 -9.57 0.49
N PHE A 14 9.71 -9.25 -0.70
CA PHE A 14 11.11 -8.90 -0.89
C PHE A 14 11.53 -7.70 -0.04
N GLY A 15 10.69 -6.67 0.05
CA GLY A 15 10.95 -5.51 0.90
C GLY A 15 10.88 -5.82 2.40
N GLU A 16 10.02 -6.75 2.84
CA GLU A 16 9.96 -7.20 4.23
C GLU A 16 11.20 -8.05 4.59
N GLU A 17 11.60 -8.98 3.72
CA GLU A 17 12.80 -9.82 3.88
C GLU A 17 14.11 -9.02 3.96
N ASN A 18 14.19 -7.90 3.24
CA ASN A 18 15.38 -7.03 3.19
C ASN A 18 15.24 -5.79 4.09
N GLU A 19 14.19 -5.70 4.91
CA GLU A 19 13.86 -4.53 5.75
C GLU A 19 13.80 -3.19 4.99
N ALA A 20 13.51 -3.24 3.68
CA ALA A 20 13.53 -2.13 2.75
C ALA A 20 12.22 -1.32 2.75
N TYR A 21 11.68 -1.05 3.93
CA TYR A 21 10.33 -0.52 4.13
C TYR A 21 10.11 0.91 3.61
N GLU A 22 11.17 1.70 3.49
CA GLU A 22 11.08 3.09 3.02
C GLU A 22 11.28 3.24 1.50
N THR A 23 11.60 2.14 0.83
CA THR A 23 11.86 2.16 -0.61
C THR A 23 10.59 2.42 -1.42
N GLY A 24 10.77 3.07 -2.57
CA GLY A 24 9.65 3.38 -3.46
C GLY A 24 8.88 2.12 -3.86
N TYR A 25 9.57 1.06 -4.30
CA TYR A 25 8.90 -0.15 -4.75
C TYR A 25 8.03 -0.79 -3.66
N PHE A 26 8.49 -0.82 -2.40
CA PHE A 26 7.73 -1.36 -1.28
C PHE A 26 6.47 -0.51 -1.00
N LEU A 27 6.65 0.81 -0.86
CA LEU A 27 5.57 1.73 -0.54
C LEU A 27 4.50 1.80 -1.64
N TYR A 28 4.92 1.79 -2.92
CA TYR A 28 3.98 1.77 -4.05
C TYR A 28 3.30 0.41 -4.23
N SER A 29 3.97 -0.69 -3.88
CA SER A 29 3.34 -2.02 -3.90
C SER A 29 2.24 -2.13 -2.85
N LEU A 30 2.48 -1.63 -1.63
CA LEU A 30 1.42 -1.49 -0.61
C LEU A 30 0.26 -0.62 -1.11
N LEU A 31 0.54 0.46 -1.84
CA LEU A 31 -0.51 1.33 -2.38
C LEU A 31 -1.36 0.61 -3.43
N GLY A 32 -0.72 -0.17 -4.30
CA GLY A 32 -1.36 -1.02 -5.30
C GLY A 32 -2.25 -2.08 -4.65
N LEU A 33 -1.72 -2.81 -3.67
CA LEU A 33 -2.49 -3.80 -2.89
C LEU A 33 -3.68 -3.17 -2.17
N GLY A 34 -3.50 -1.98 -1.60
CA GLY A 34 -4.57 -1.22 -0.97
C GLY A 34 -5.72 -0.92 -1.94
N ARG A 35 -5.41 -0.52 -3.18
CA ARG A 35 -6.42 -0.25 -4.22
C ARG A 35 -7.13 -1.51 -4.68
N ILE A 36 -6.37 -2.58 -4.95
CA ILE A 36 -6.93 -3.87 -5.38
C ILE A 36 -7.86 -4.43 -4.30
N ALA A 37 -7.45 -4.39 -3.03
CA ALA A 37 -8.28 -4.87 -1.92
C ALA A 37 -9.60 -4.09 -1.81
N ASP A 38 -9.58 -2.77 -2.01
CA ASP A 38 -10.80 -1.95 -2.01
C ASP A 38 -11.72 -2.28 -3.21
N GLU A 39 -11.15 -2.44 -4.41
CA GLU A 39 -11.89 -2.89 -5.60
C GLU A 39 -12.52 -4.27 -5.41
N GLN A 40 -11.90 -5.14 -4.62
CA GLN A 40 -12.42 -6.45 -4.23
C GLN A 40 -13.44 -6.39 -3.06
N GLY A 41 -13.82 -5.20 -2.59
CA GLY A 41 -14.72 -5.01 -1.45
C GLY A 41 -14.08 -5.30 -0.08
N LYS A 42 -12.79 -5.60 -0.03
CA LYS A 42 -12.03 -5.94 1.18
C LYS A 42 -11.51 -4.68 1.87
N LYS A 43 -12.44 -3.88 2.40
CA LYS A 43 -12.17 -2.55 2.98
C LYS A 43 -11.15 -2.57 4.11
N GLU A 44 -11.20 -3.56 5.00
CA GLU A 44 -10.26 -3.65 6.12
C GLU A 44 -8.85 -4.06 5.66
N GLU A 45 -8.74 -4.97 4.67
CA GLU A 45 -7.46 -5.34 4.05
C GLU A 45 -6.83 -4.11 3.35
N SER A 46 -7.64 -3.34 2.62
CA SER A 46 -7.21 -2.07 2.01
C SER A 46 -6.65 -1.10 3.05
N LYS A 47 -7.40 -0.86 4.15
CA LYS A 47 -6.96 0.03 5.24
C LYS A 47 -5.65 -0.46 5.86
N ALA A 48 -5.46 -1.76 6.02
CA ALA A 48 -4.24 -2.32 6.60
C ALA A 48 -3.00 -1.98 5.74
N TYR A 49 -3.06 -2.20 4.43
CA TYR A 49 -1.96 -1.83 3.52
C TYR A 49 -1.66 -0.32 3.56
N LEU A 50 -2.69 0.53 3.51
CA LEU A 50 -2.51 1.98 3.52
C LEU A 50 -1.97 2.51 4.86
N LYS A 51 -2.30 1.86 5.97
CA LYS A 51 -1.72 2.15 7.29
C LYS A 51 -0.24 1.77 7.35
N LYS A 52 0.19 0.65 6.73
CA LYS A 52 1.62 0.31 6.61
C LYS A 52 2.39 1.45 5.92
N ILE A 53 1.87 2.02 4.84
CA ILE A 53 2.50 3.16 4.16
C ILE A 53 2.67 4.35 5.12
N LYS A 54 1.66 4.66 5.94
CA LYS A 54 1.76 5.75 6.93
C LYS A 54 2.82 5.49 8.02
N LYS A 55 3.10 4.23 8.32
CA LYS A 55 4.10 3.82 9.30
C LYS A 55 5.52 4.01 8.74
N TYR A 56 5.75 3.61 7.49
CA TYR A 56 7.09 3.55 6.90
C TYR A 56 7.46 4.74 6.01
N ALA A 57 6.49 5.44 5.43
CA ALA A 57 6.76 6.60 4.58
C ALA A 57 6.73 7.89 5.38
N ASN A 58 7.72 8.78 5.14
CA ASN A 58 7.67 10.14 5.66
C ASN A 58 6.47 10.92 5.09
N ARG A 59 6.02 11.97 5.80
CA ARG A 59 4.83 12.76 5.41
C ARG A 59 4.96 13.48 4.06
N LYS A 60 6.20 13.77 3.64
CA LYS A 60 6.50 14.44 2.37
C LYS A 60 6.46 13.47 1.18
N ASN A 61 6.63 12.17 1.43
CA ASN A 61 6.67 11.11 0.43
C ASN A 61 5.34 11.06 -0.35
N PRO A 62 5.39 11.00 -1.70
CA PRO A 62 4.19 10.92 -2.52
C PRO A 62 3.28 9.73 -2.17
N ALA A 63 3.83 8.57 -1.80
CA ALA A 63 3.06 7.40 -1.39
C ALA A 63 2.26 7.65 -0.10
N HIS A 64 2.85 8.35 0.88
CA HIS A 64 2.14 8.77 2.09
C HIS A 64 0.96 9.69 1.76
N LYS A 65 1.18 10.69 0.90
CA LYS A 65 0.12 11.62 0.46
C LYS A 65 -0.99 10.88 -0.26
N ALA A 66 -0.66 9.96 -1.16
CA ALA A 66 -1.62 9.13 -1.90
C ALA A 66 -2.45 8.24 -0.97
N ALA A 67 -1.80 7.54 -0.02
CA ALA A 67 -2.48 6.68 0.95
C ALA A 67 -3.46 7.49 1.82
N ARG A 68 -3.04 8.67 2.30
CA ARG A 68 -3.90 9.57 3.09
C ARG A 68 -5.10 10.06 2.27
N ALA A 69 -4.87 10.51 1.04
CA ALA A 69 -5.93 10.99 0.16
C ALA A 69 -6.96 9.88 -0.12
N TYR A 70 -6.48 8.65 -0.34
CA TYR A 70 -7.32 7.49 -0.58
C TYR A 70 -8.20 7.15 0.63
N LEU A 71 -7.62 7.06 1.82
CA LEU A 71 -8.36 6.82 3.08
C LEU A 71 -9.41 7.90 3.33
N LYS A 72 -9.10 9.17 3.05
CA LYS A 72 -10.05 10.29 3.19
C LYS A 72 -11.22 10.18 2.21
N LYS A 73 -10.99 9.71 0.98
CA LYS A 73 -12.03 9.54 -0.03
C LYS A 73 -13.00 8.41 0.31
N LYS A 74 -12.51 7.31 0.92
CA LYS A 74 -13.30 6.10 1.22
C LYS A 74 -13.91 6.07 2.63
N GLY A 75 -13.46 6.96 3.52
CA GLY A 75 -14.05 7.16 4.86
C GLY A 75 -15.21 8.15 4.90
N LYS A 76 -15.61 8.70 3.73
CA LYS A 76 -16.90 9.33 3.49
C LYS A 76 -17.82 8.32 2.82
#